data_AF-A0A960T371-F1
#
_entry.id   AF-A0A960T371-F1
#
_cell.length_a   1.000
_cell.length_b   1.000
_cell.length_c   1.000
_cell.angle_alpha   90.00
_cell.angle_beta   90.00
_cell.angle_gamma   90.00
#
_symmetry.space_group_name_H-M   'P 1'
#
loop_
_entity.id
_entity.type
_entity.pdbx_description
1 polymer ?
#
loop_
_entity_poly.entity_id
_entity_poly.type
_entity_poly.pdbx_seq_one_letter_code
_entity_poly.pdbx_strand_id
1 'polypeptide(L)'
;TVFGAGQLFPELFANREDFHPTLRIDSKLLAEAELEDAKTSRKEAAETLRRIVDTVGKPGQPGEQVRCVVSVQMLTEGWDASNVTHILGLRAFGSQLLCEQVVGRGLRRMDYTVDPTTGLLTEEYVDIYGVPFSVIPFRGRSASTPAPEDKPKNHVRADDARRHYEIRFPIVEGYAFALRKNAIKADIAAIEKLVLAPDATPT
;
A
#
# COMPACT_ATOMS: atom_id res chain seq x y z
N THR A 1 -0.05 25.86 5.33
CA THR A 1 -1.15 24.98 5.77
C THR A 1 -1.13 24.90 7.29
N VAL A 2 -1.73 25.87 7.98
CA VAL A 2 -1.83 25.85 9.45
C VAL A 2 -3.31 25.83 9.79
N PHE A 3 -3.84 24.63 9.99
CA PHE A 3 -5.16 24.44 10.61
C PHE A 3 -4.94 23.89 12.01
N GLY A 4 -5.78 24.38 12.95
CA GLY A 4 -5.51 24.43 14.38
C GLY A 4 -4.97 23.16 15.05
N ALA A 5 -4.17 23.37 16.10
CA ALA A 5 -3.71 22.32 16.98
C ALA A 5 -4.90 21.53 17.53
N GLY A 6 -4.89 20.21 17.35
CA GLY A 6 -5.84 19.34 18.04
C GLY A 6 -5.74 19.59 19.55
N GLN A 7 -6.89 19.63 20.23
CA GLN A 7 -6.92 19.82 21.70
C GLN A 7 -6.39 18.59 22.45
N LEU A 8 -6.37 17.43 21.80
CA LEU A 8 -5.94 16.16 22.36
C LEU A 8 -4.63 15.72 21.69
N PHE A 9 -3.62 15.40 22.51
CA PHE A 9 -2.29 14.94 22.10
C PHE A 9 -1.61 15.80 21.02
N PRO A 10 -1.51 17.14 21.19
CA PRO A 10 -0.89 18.02 20.21
C PRO A 10 0.57 17.63 19.91
N GLU A 11 1.30 17.08 20.89
CA GLU A 11 2.66 16.60 20.75
C GLU A 11 2.79 15.42 19.75
N LEU A 12 1.73 14.62 19.59
CA LEU A 12 1.70 13.45 18.71
C LEU A 12 1.14 13.73 17.33
N PHE A 13 0.12 14.60 17.22
CA PHE A 13 -0.65 14.77 15.98
C PHE A 13 -0.69 16.20 15.43
N ALA A 14 -0.21 17.22 16.15
CA ALA A 14 -0.16 18.57 15.58
C ALA A 14 1.08 18.74 14.69
N ASN A 15 0.87 19.34 13.52
CA ASN A 15 1.97 19.73 12.63
C ASN A 15 2.71 20.93 13.23
N ARG A 16 4.05 20.88 13.20
CA ARG A 16 5.01 21.89 13.66
C ARG A 16 6.16 21.97 12.66
N GLU A 17 7.02 22.98 12.79
CA GLU A 17 8.05 23.36 11.80
C GLU A 17 8.86 22.16 11.28
N ASP A 18 9.30 21.27 12.17
CA ASP A 18 10.09 20.08 11.79
C ASP A 18 9.32 18.75 11.87
N PHE A 19 8.03 18.77 12.23
CA PHE A 19 7.26 17.55 12.45
C PHE A 19 5.85 17.62 11.88
N HIS A 20 5.59 16.79 10.88
CA HIS A 20 4.33 16.79 10.13
C HIS A 20 3.62 15.42 10.22
N PRO A 21 3.09 15.03 11.40
CA PRO A 21 2.49 13.73 11.63
C PRO A 21 1.10 13.57 11.02
N THR A 22 0.42 14.67 10.70
CA THR A 22 -0.95 14.63 10.20
C THR A 22 -1.00 15.14 8.77
N LEU A 23 -1.36 14.23 7.87
CA LEU A 23 -1.62 14.52 6.47
C LEU A 23 -3.12 14.64 6.24
N ARG A 24 -3.57 15.75 5.65
CA ARG A 24 -4.96 15.94 5.24
C ARG A 24 -5.05 15.93 3.73
N ILE A 25 -5.94 15.10 3.20
CA ILE A 25 -6.17 14.95 1.77
C ILE A 25 -7.60 15.37 1.50
N ASP A 26 -7.76 16.56 0.92
CA ASP A 26 -9.05 17.05 0.48
C ASP A 26 -9.23 16.69 -1.00
N SER A 27 -10.19 15.81 -1.29
CA SER A 27 -10.50 15.40 -2.66
C SER A 27 -10.95 16.58 -3.53
N LYS A 28 -11.43 17.69 -2.96
CA LYS A 28 -11.70 18.91 -3.73
C LYS A 28 -10.42 19.58 -4.20
N LEU A 29 -9.39 19.66 -3.35
CA LEU A 29 -8.10 20.19 -3.76
C LEU A 29 -7.42 19.30 -4.81
N LEU A 30 -7.65 17.99 -4.76
CA LEU A 30 -7.18 17.05 -5.79
C LEU A 30 -7.96 17.20 -7.11
N ALA A 31 -9.29 17.28 -7.06
CA ALA A 31 -10.16 17.36 -8.24
C ALA A 31 -10.18 18.76 -8.90
N GLU A 32 -10.14 19.84 -8.12
CA GLU A 32 -9.99 21.21 -8.63
C GLU A 32 -8.60 21.42 -9.27
N ALA A 33 -7.58 20.70 -8.79
CA ALA A 33 -6.25 20.68 -9.41
C ALA A 33 -6.20 19.95 -10.78
N GLU A 34 -7.15 19.06 -11.07
CA GLU A 34 -7.29 18.42 -12.38
C GLU A 34 -8.06 19.30 -13.40
N LEU A 35 -8.79 20.33 -12.94
CA LEU A 35 -9.69 21.15 -13.77
C LEU A 35 -9.13 22.51 -14.23
N GLU A 36 -8.15 23.12 -13.52
CA GLU A 36 -7.70 24.50 -13.84
C GLU A 36 -6.22 24.64 -14.25
N ASP A 37 -6.02 25.25 -15.44
CA ASP A 37 -4.78 25.53 -16.17
C ASP A 37 -3.73 26.41 -15.42
N ALA A 38 -3.10 25.86 -14.39
CA ALA A 38 -1.75 26.24 -13.94
C ALA A 38 -0.91 24.96 -13.77
N LYS A 39 -0.56 24.36 -14.90
CA LYS A 39 -0.19 22.94 -15.04
C LYS A 39 1.09 22.48 -14.32
N THR A 40 2.06 23.36 -14.05
CA THR A 40 3.40 22.93 -13.58
C THR A 40 3.46 22.77 -12.07
N SER A 41 3.16 23.81 -11.29
CA SER A 41 3.30 23.77 -9.82
C SER A 41 2.29 22.88 -9.12
N ARG A 42 1.11 22.67 -9.72
CA ARG A 42 0.03 21.86 -9.14
C ARG A 42 0.18 20.37 -9.42
N LYS A 43 0.68 20.00 -10.60
CA LYS A 43 1.06 18.61 -10.90
C LYS A 43 2.19 18.16 -9.98
N GLU A 44 3.18 19.03 -9.77
CA GLU A 44 4.24 18.82 -8.79
C GLU A 44 3.70 18.66 -7.36
N ALA A 45 2.71 19.45 -6.96
CA ALA A 45 2.06 19.31 -5.65
C ALA A 45 1.31 17.96 -5.52
N ALA A 46 0.59 17.53 -6.56
CA ALA A 46 -0.08 16.23 -6.58
C ALA A 46 0.91 15.06 -6.56
N GLU A 47 1.99 15.13 -7.34
CA GLU A 47 3.07 14.12 -7.30
C GLU A 47 3.77 14.09 -5.94
N THR A 48 3.97 15.25 -5.32
CA THR A 48 4.55 15.34 -3.97
C THR A 48 3.62 14.71 -2.94
N LEU A 49 2.31 14.99 -3.00
CA LEU A 49 1.31 14.37 -2.13
C LEU A 49 1.28 12.84 -2.31
N ARG A 50 1.25 12.35 -3.55
CA ARG A 50 1.33 10.91 -3.85
C ARG A 50 2.59 10.30 -3.24
N ARG A 51 3.75 10.93 -3.43
CA ARG A 51 5.01 10.45 -2.86
C ARG A 51 5.00 10.40 -1.34
N ILE A 52 4.41 11.40 -0.67
CA ILE A 52 4.26 11.39 0.79
C ILE A 52 3.37 10.22 1.22
N VAL A 53 2.21 10.04 0.57
CA VAL A 53 1.25 8.98 0.90
C VAL A 53 1.86 7.59 0.66
N ASP A 54 2.54 7.35 -0.45
CA ASP A 54 3.18 6.07 -0.77
C ASP A 54 4.38 5.73 0.14
N THR A 55 4.86 6.71 0.90
CA THR A 55 6.01 6.57 1.79
C THR A 55 5.71 6.82 3.26
N VAL A 56 4.43 6.82 3.65
CA VAL A 56 4.03 6.95 5.05
C VAL A 56 4.73 5.92 5.92
N GLY A 57 5.40 6.41 6.98
CA GLY A 57 6.13 5.57 7.93
C GLY A 57 7.37 4.87 7.38
N LYS A 58 7.84 5.20 6.15
CA LYS A 58 9.09 4.69 5.59
C LYS A 58 10.25 5.62 5.98
N PRO A 59 11.23 5.19 6.80
CA PRO A 59 12.33 6.06 7.25
C PRO A 59 13.16 6.61 6.08
N GLY A 60 13.49 7.90 6.12
CA GLY A 60 14.27 8.61 5.11
C GLY A 60 13.47 8.99 3.86
N GLN A 61 12.14 8.90 3.89
CA GLN A 61 11.26 9.28 2.80
C GLN A 61 10.31 10.42 3.21
N PRO A 62 9.69 11.13 2.25
CA PRO A 62 8.83 12.27 2.55
C PRO A 62 7.66 11.98 3.51
N GLY A 63 7.15 10.75 3.51
CA GLY A 63 6.09 10.31 4.41
C GLY A 63 6.54 9.76 5.77
N GLU A 64 7.83 9.75 6.09
CA GLU A 64 8.36 9.03 7.27
C GLU A 64 7.69 9.43 8.58
N GLN A 65 7.30 10.70 8.71
CA GLN A 65 6.77 11.26 9.95
C GLN A 65 5.25 11.13 10.05
N VAL A 66 4.57 10.80 8.94
CA VAL A 66 3.12 10.74 8.87
C VAL A 66 2.63 9.58 9.72
N ARG A 67 1.71 9.89 10.64
CA ARG A 67 1.07 8.96 11.59
C ARG A 67 -0.45 8.95 11.44
N CYS A 68 -1.02 10.05 11.00
CA CYS A 68 -2.46 10.21 10.83
C CYS A 68 -2.75 10.74 9.42
N VAL A 69 -3.63 10.04 8.69
CA VAL A 69 -4.14 10.51 7.40
C VAL A 69 -5.63 10.78 7.55
N VAL A 70 -6.04 12.00 7.25
CA VAL A 70 -7.45 12.42 7.24
C VAL A 70 -7.87 12.67 5.80
N SER A 71 -8.82 11.90 5.30
CA SER A 71 -9.30 11.99 3.91
C SER A 71 -10.83 12.13 3.85
N VAL A 72 -11.32 12.98 2.94
CA VAL A 72 -12.75 13.11 2.63
C VAL A 72 -12.96 12.64 1.20
N GLN A 73 -13.82 11.64 1.00
CA GLN A 73 -13.81 10.77 -0.17
C GLN A 73 -12.48 10.00 -0.25
N MET A 74 -12.61 8.70 -0.47
CA MET A 74 -11.48 7.81 -0.38
C MET A 74 -10.46 8.16 -1.45
N LEU A 75 -9.19 7.93 -1.12
CA LEU A 75 -8.13 7.90 -2.11
C LEU A 75 -8.53 6.85 -3.15
N THR A 76 -9.01 7.33 -4.30
CA THR A 76 -9.35 6.50 -5.46
C THR A 76 -8.15 5.68 -5.91
N GLU A 77 -6.95 6.20 -5.61
CA GLU A 77 -5.68 5.50 -5.73
C GLU A 77 -5.39 4.70 -4.45
N GLY A 78 -5.21 3.40 -4.64
CA GLY A 78 -4.76 2.49 -3.60
C GLY A 78 -3.31 2.78 -3.22
N TRP A 79 -3.08 3.52 -2.15
CA TRP A 79 -1.73 3.71 -1.63
C TRP A 79 -1.26 2.52 -0.77
N ASP A 80 0.04 2.28 -0.78
CA ASP A 80 0.66 1.07 -0.23
C ASP A 80 1.34 1.29 1.14
N ALA A 81 0.54 1.42 2.20
CA ALA A 81 0.99 1.18 3.58
C ALA A 81 0.52 -0.16 4.09
N SER A 82 1.44 -0.89 4.71
CA SER A 82 1.17 -2.10 5.50
C SER A 82 1.01 -1.81 6.99
N ASN A 83 1.36 -0.62 7.47
CA ASN A 83 1.44 -0.27 8.89
C ASN A 83 0.20 0.43 9.46
N VAL A 84 -0.97 0.23 8.86
CA VAL A 84 -2.23 0.83 9.32
C VAL A 84 -2.77 0.04 10.50
N THR A 85 -2.77 0.65 11.69
CA THR A 85 -3.23 0.00 12.93
C THR A 85 -4.64 0.41 13.34
N HIS A 86 -5.09 1.60 12.93
CA HIS A 86 -6.39 2.16 13.32
C HIS A 86 -7.11 2.77 12.12
N ILE A 87 -8.40 2.50 12.01
CA ILE A 87 -9.30 3.09 11.01
C ILE A 87 -10.50 3.69 11.73
N LEU A 88 -10.76 4.98 11.50
CA LEU A 88 -11.87 5.70 12.11
C LEU A 88 -12.80 6.28 11.05
N GLY A 89 -14.01 5.72 10.95
CA GLY A 89 -15.11 6.25 10.17
C GLY A 89 -15.83 7.38 10.92
N LEU A 90 -15.57 8.63 10.52
CA LEU A 90 -16.22 9.81 11.12
C LEU A 90 -17.54 10.20 10.45
N ARG A 91 -17.90 9.56 9.33
CA ARG A 91 -19.14 9.78 8.58
C ARG A 91 -19.66 8.45 8.07
N ALA A 92 -20.98 8.37 7.88
CA ALA A 92 -21.62 7.23 7.23
C ALA A 92 -21.01 7.00 5.82
N PHE A 93 -20.71 5.73 5.54
CA PHE A 93 -20.20 5.30 4.25
C PHE A 93 -21.35 5.16 3.25
N GLY A 94 -21.17 5.68 2.04
CA GLY A 94 -22.22 5.67 1.00
C GLY A 94 -22.43 4.31 0.34
N SER A 95 -21.49 3.37 0.47
CA SER A 95 -21.61 2.01 -0.06
C SER A 95 -20.79 1.01 0.75
N GLN A 96 -21.20 -0.26 0.73
CA GLN A 96 -20.48 -1.36 1.37
C GLN A 96 -19.10 -1.59 0.73
N LEU A 97 -18.99 -1.45 -0.59
CA LEU A 97 -17.71 -1.59 -1.31
C LEU A 97 -16.66 -0.60 -0.81
N LEU A 98 -17.05 0.65 -0.51
CA LEU A 98 -16.13 1.63 0.05
C LEU A 98 -15.67 1.25 1.47
N CYS A 99 -16.54 0.65 2.28
CA CYS A 99 -16.14 0.11 3.58
C CYS A 99 -15.06 -0.98 3.40
N GLU A 100 -15.30 -1.94 2.52
CA GLU A 100 -14.36 -3.05 2.27
C GLU A 100 -13.01 -2.56 1.76
N GLN A 101 -13.00 -1.60 0.83
CA GLN A 101 -11.77 -0.98 0.31
C GLN A 101 -10.97 -0.25 1.39
N VAL A 102 -11.64 0.40 2.34
CA VAL A 102 -10.96 1.11 3.44
C VAL A 102 -10.37 0.13 4.43
N VAL A 103 -11.16 -0.86 4.83
CA VAL A 103 -10.72 -1.90 5.77
C VAL A 103 -9.56 -2.70 5.19
N GLY A 104 -9.61 -3.05 3.90
CA GLY A 104 -8.55 -3.78 3.21
C GLY A 104 -7.17 -3.12 3.31
N ARG A 105 -7.10 -1.79 3.54
CA ARG A 105 -5.84 -1.09 3.77
C ARG A 105 -5.18 -1.45 5.10
N GLY A 106 -5.98 -1.77 6.12
CA GLY A 106 -5.54 -2.20 7.45
C GLY A 106 -5.32 -3.70 7.61
N LEU A 107 -5.68 -4.51 6.61
CA LEU A 107 -5.52 -5.97 6.66
C LEU A 107 -4.20 -6.47 6.06
N ARG A 108 -3.34 -5.56 5.61
CA ARG A 108 -1.99 -5.91 5.14
C ARG A 108 -1.12 -6.27 6.34
N ARG A 109 -0.34 -7.34 6.18
CA ARG A 109 0.57 -7.79 7.23
C ARG A 109 1.85 -6.97 7.23
N MET A 110 2.33 -6.61 8.40
CA MET A 110 3.57 -5.88 8.58
C MET A 110 4.79 -6.80 8.73
N ASP A 111 4.61 -8.02 9.25
CA ASP A 111 5.69 -8.96 9.50
C ASP A 111 5.44 -10.32 8.83
N TYR A 112 6.46 -10.84 8.16
CA TYR A 112 6.47 -12.14 7.49
C TYR A 112 7.37 -13.15 8.20
N THR A 113 7.96 -12.76 9.33
CA THR A 113 8.78 -13.62 10.16
C THR A 113 7.92 -14.71 10.78
N VAL A 114 8.27 -15.96 10.50
CA VAL A 114 7.61 -17.12 11.08
C VAL A 114 8.07 -17.26 12.52
N ASP A 115 7.12 -17.47 13.44
CA ASP A 115 7.44 -17.77 14.82
C ASP A 115 8.15 -19.13 14.88
N PRO A 116 9.39 -19.21 15.42
CA PRO A 116 10.17 -20.44 15.44
C PRO A 116 9.58 -21.55 16.32
N THR A 117 8.71 -21.19 17.26
CA THR A 117 8.05 -22.13 18.20
C THR A 117 6.79 -22.71 17.58
N THR A 118 5.94 -21.86 16.98
CA THR A 118 4.65 -22.31 16.43
C THR A 118 4.74 -22.74 14.97
N GLY A 119 5.77 -22.30 14.24
CA GLY A 119 5.88 -22.50 12.79
C GLY A 119 4.85 -21.70 11.98
N LEU A 120 4.12 -20.79 12.62
CA LEU A 120 3.07 -19.98 12.02
C LEU A 120 3.45 -18.49 12.05
N LEU A 121 2.75 -17.71 11.24
CA LEU A 121 2.83 -16.25 11.29
C LEU A 121 2.05 -15.76 12.52
N THR A 122 2.59 -14.75 13.20
CA THR A 122 1.90 -14.11 14.32
C THR A 122 0.66 -13.36 13.84
N GLU A 123 -0.39 -13.40 14.65
CA GLU A 123 -1.59 -12.62 14.39
C GLU A 123 -1.34 -11.12 14.53
N GLU A 124 -1.82 -10.36 13.56
CA GLU A 124 -1.81 -8.89 13.58
C GLU A 124 -3.27 -8.40 13.60
N TYR A 125 -3.49 -7.27 14.25
CA TYR A 125 -4.81 -6.71 14.45
C TYR A 125 -4.86 -5.25 13.98
N VAL A 126 -6.01 -4.87 13.43
CA VAL A 126 -6.37 -3.48 13.13
C VAL A 126 -7.64 -3.13 13.88
N ASP A 127 -7.64 -1.98 14.55
CA ASP A 127 -8.80 -1.49 15.30
C ASP A 127 -9.64 -0.57 14.40
N ILE A 128 -10.92 -0.91 14.23
CA ILE A 128 -11.81 -0.24 13.27
C ILE A 128 -13.04 0.28 14.00
N TYR A 129 -13.28 1.58 13.88
CA TYR A 129 -14.35 2.29 14.57
C TYR A 129 -15.23 3.04 13.57
N GLY A 130 -16.55 3.08 13.82
CA GLY A 130 -17.48 3.89 13.02
C GLY A 130 -17.71 3.39 11.58
N VAL A 131 -17.25 2.19 11.24
CA VAL A 131 -17.51 1.52 9.96
C VAL A 131 -18.53 0.39 10.19
N PRO A 132 -19.69 0.38 9.51
CA PRO A 132 -20.71 -0.66 9.72
C PRO A 132 -20.25 -2.00 9.13
N PHE A 133 -20.02 -3.01 9.98
CA PHE A 133 -19.67 -4.37 9.58
C PHE A 133 -20.89 -5.27 9.58
N SER A 134 -21.20 -5.88 8.43
CA SER A 134 -22.18 -6.96 8.35
C SER A 134 -21.62 -8.26 7.75
N VAL A 135 -20.40 -8.26 7.19
CA VAL A 135 -19.94 -9.35 6.30
C VAL A 135 -18.61 -10.02 6.72
N ILE A 136 -17.77 -9.37 7.53
CA ILE A 136 -16.46 -9.94 7.92
C ILE A 136 -16.57 -10.57 9.33
N PRO A 137 -16.30 -11.87 9.49
CA PRO A 137 -16.28 -12.49 10.82
C PRO A 137 -15.17 -11.88 11.67
N PHE A 138 -15.56 -11.20 12.74
CA PHE A 138 -14.64 -10.58 13.70
C PHE A 138 -14.23 -11.62 14.76
N ARG A 139 -12.93 -11.86 14.88
CA ARG A 139 -12.35 -12.55 16.02
C ARG A 139 -11.63 -11.50 16.87
N GLY A 140 -12.25 -11.13 17.98
CA GLY A 140 -11.66 -10.16 18.90
C GLY A 140 -10.40 -10.71 19.54
N ARG A 141 -9.47 -9.82 19.91
CA ARG A 141 -8.28 -10.18 20.66
C ARG A 141 -8.71 -10.88 21.95
N SER A 142 -8.19 -12.08 22.20
CA SER A 142 -8.45 -12.75 23.47
C SER A 142 -7.79 -11.92 24.58
N ALA A 143 -8.56 -11.52 25.60
CA ALA A 143 -8.09 -10.65 26.68
C ALA A 143 -6.94 -11.24 27.53
N SER A 144 -6.58 -12.51 27.29
CA SER A 144 -5.62 -13.27 28.08
C SER A 144 -4.23 -13.37 27.44
N THR A 145 -4.02 -12.89 26.22
CA THR A 145 -2.72 -13.03 25.53
C THR A 145 -1.93 -11.73 25.69
N PRO A 146 -0.69 -11.78 26.22
CA PRO A 146 0.18 -10.60 26.28
C PRO A 146 0.38 -10.04 24.88
N ALA A 147 0.45 -8.70 24.77
CA ALA A 147 0.73 -8.06 23.49
C ALA A 147 2.06 -8.61 22.93
N PRO A 148 2.12 -8.98 21.63
CA PRO A 148 3.38 -9.37 21.00
C PRO A 148 4.43 -8.29 21.25
N GLU A 149 5.63 -8.69 21.67
CA GLU A 149 6.74 -7.74 21.80
C GLU A 149 7.03 -7.10 20.45
N ASP A 150 7.12 -5.77 20.44
CA ASP A 150 7.45 -5.00 19.25
C ASP A 150 8.94 -5.20 18.93
N LYS A 151 9.25 -6.28 18.20
CA LYS A 151 10.62 -6.59 17.80
C LYS A 151 11.08 -5.53 16.80
N PRO A 152 12.31 -4.99 16.93
CA PRO A 152 12.84 -4.06 15.96
C PRO A 152 12.86 -4.71 14.58
N LYS A 153 12.06 -4.17 13.65
CA LYS A 153 11.93 -4.71 12.30
C LYS A 153 13.17 -4.37 11.50
N ASN A 154 13.90 -5.39 11.06
CA ASN A 154 15.03 -5.23 10.17
C ASN A 154 14.51 -4.97 8.75
N HIS A 155 14.58 -3.73 8.31
CA HIS A 155 14.26 -3.38 6.93
C HIS A 155 15.29 -3.99 5.98
N VAL A 156 14.88 -5.01 5.22
CA VAL A 156 15.68 -5.51 4.10
C VAL A 156 15.60 -4.48 2.97
N ARG A 157 16.76 -3.97 2.55
CA ARG A 157 16.89 -3.06 1.41
C ARG A 157 17.75 -3.70 0.33
N ALA A 158 17.53 -3.28 -0.91
CA ALA A 158 18.50 -3.57 -1.95
C ALA A 158 19.84 -2.91 -1.58
N ASP A 159 20.91 -3.68 -1.65
CA ASP A 159 22.27 -3.21 -1.43
C ASP A 159 22.79 -2.64 -2.75
N ASP A 160 23.11 -1.33 -2.77
CA ASP A 160 23.59 -0.64 -3.98
C ASP A 160 24.85 -1.32 -4.55
N ALA A 161 25.71 -1.90 -3.71
CA ALA A 161 26.89 -2.64 -4.17
C ALA A 161 26.52 -3.90 -4.98
N ARG A 162 25.31 -4.44 -4.77
CA ARG A 162 24.76 -5.63 -5.42
C ARG A 162 23.77 -5.31 -6.54
N ARG A 163 23.66 -4.05 -6.96
CA ARG A 163 22.75 -3.62 -8.02
C ARG A 163 22.93 -4.38 -9.34
N HIS A 164 24.13 -4.92 -9.60
CA HIS A 164 24.40 -5.76 -10.78
C HIS A 164 23.65 -7.11 -10.78
N TYR A 165 23.05 -7.53 -9.66
CA TYR A 165 22.14 -8.68 -9.59
C TYR A 165 20.66 -8.31 -9.75
N GLU A 166 20.35 -7.06 -10.13
CA GLU A 166 18.97 -6.60 -10.33
C GLU A 166 18.28 -7.39 -11.45
N ILE A 167 17.15 -8.04 -11.13
CA ILE A 167 16.24 -8.62 -12.11
C ILE A 167 15.16 -7.59 -12.40
N ARG A 168 15.03 -7.17 -13.66
CA ARG A 168 13.99 -6.23 -14.11
C ARG A 168 12.87 -6.99 -14.80
N PHE A 169 11.66 -6.84 -14.28
CA PHE A 169 10.46 -7.34 -14.96
C PHE A 169 9.90 -6.24 -15.87
N PRO A 170 9.54 -6.56 -17.12
CA PRO A 170 8.85 -5.59 -17.97
C PRO A 170 7.46 -5.30 -17.40
N ILE A 171 7.06 -4.03 -17.47
CA ILE A 171 5.68 -3.64 -17.17
C ILE A 171 4.80 -4.16 -18.30
N VAL A 172 3.90 -5.08 -17.98
CA VAL A 172 2.93 -5.59 -18.96
C VAL A 172 1.81 -4.57 -19.09
N GLU A 173 1.89 -3.71 -20.11
CA GLU A 173 0.85 -2.71 -20.40
C GLU A 173 -0.41 -3.33 -21.02
N GLY A 174 -0.29 -4.55 -21.55
CA GLY A 174 -1.40 -5.30 -22.10
C GLY A 174 -0.96 -6.61 -22.71
N TYR A 175 -1.93 -7.44 -23.05
CA TYR A 175 -1.73 -8.66 -23.81
C TYR A 175 -2.65 -8.61 -25.03
N ALA A 176 -2.13 -9.01 -26.19
CA ALA A 176 -2.93 -9.17 -27.39
C ALA A 176 -3.28 -10.65 -27.57
N PHE A 177 -4.55 -10.95 -27.81
CA PHE A 177 -4.93 -12.25 -28.34
C PHE A 177 -4.44 -12.34 -29.79
N ALA A 178 -3.27 -12.94 -30.00
CA ALA A 178 -2.74 -13.21 -31.34
C ALA A 178 -3.64 -14.20 -32.13
N LEU A 179 -4.49 -14.94 -31.42
CA LEU A 179 -5.40 -15.93 -31.99
C LEU A 179 -6.71 -15.27 -32.42
N ARG A 180 -6.88 -15.09 -33.74
CA ARG A 180 -8.17 -14.67 -34.34
C ARG A 180 -9.24 -15.76 -34.32
N LYS A 181 -8.88 -16.99 -33.95
CA LYS A 181 -9.74 -18.18 -33.86
C LYS A 181 -9.31 -19.02 -32.66
N ASN A 182 -10.24 -19.72 -32.02
CA ASN A 182 -9.97 -20.68 -30.93
C ASN A 182 -9.27 -21.97 -31.42
N ALA A 183 -8.34 -21.87 -32.39
CA ALA A 183 -7.63 -23.02 -32.93
C ALA A 183 -6.27 -22.59 -33.50
N ILE A 184 -5.24 -23.35 -33.14
CA ILE A 184 -3.90 -23.26 -33.74
C ILE A 184 -3.77 -24.44 -34.72
N LYS A 185 -3.53 -24.15 -36.00
CA LYS A 185 -3.14 -25.18 -36.97
C LYS A 185 -1.62 -25.16 -37.09
N ALA A 186 -0.98 -26.28 -36.77
CA ALA A 186 0.45 -26.45 -36.89
C ALA A 186 0.75 -27.73 -37.67
N ASP A 187 1.68 -27.67 -38.62
CA ASP A 187 2.22 -28.85 -39.29
C ASP A 187 3.39 -29.38 -38.45
N ILE A 188 3.11 -30.38 -37.61
CA ILE A 188 4.09 -30.94 -36.67
C ILE A 188 5.32 -31.48 -37.38
N ALA A 189 5.19 -31.94 -38.63
CA ALA A 189 6.31 -32.47 -39.40
C ALA A 189 7.25 -31.37 -39.92
N ALA A 190 6.72 -30.16 -40.11
CA ALA A 190 7.47 -28.99 -40.59
C ALA A 190 8.04 -28.12 -39.46
N ILE A 191 7.72 -28.40 -38.19
CA ILE A 191 8.27 -27.67 -37.04
C ILE A 191 9.73 -28.06 -36.85
N GLU A 192 10.58 -27.04 -36.63
CA GLU A 192 11.99 -27.24 -36.29
C GLU A 192 12.12 -28.08 -35.01
N LYS A 193 12.94 -29.13 -35.07
CA LYS A 193 13.15 -30.00 -33.91
C LYS A 193 13.92 -29.23 -32.84
N LEU A 194 13.36 -29.15 -31.64
CA LEU A 194 14.07 -28.63 -30.48
C LEU A 194 15.26 -29.54 -30.17
N VAL A 195 16.47 -29.05 -30.39
CA VAL A 195 17.70 -29.72 -30.00
C VAL A 195 18.05 -29.29 -28.59
N LEU A 196 17.93 -30.20 -27.62
CA LEU A 196 18.36 -29.97 -26.26
C LEU A 196 19.86 -30.26 -26.17
N ALA A 197 20.66 -29.20 -26.07
CA ALA A 197 22.10 -29.29 -25.93
C ALA A 197 22.49 -28.85 -24.49
N PRO A 198 23.19 -29.68 -23.69
CA PRO A 198 23.51 -29.38 -22.28
C PRO A 198 24.34 -28.10 -22.07
N ASP A 199 25.07 -27.69 -23.10
CA ASP A 199 25.93 -26.50 -23.15
C ASP A 199 25.19 -25.22 -23.57
N ALA A 200 24.08 -25.35 -24.31
CA ALA A 200 23.30 -24.21 -24.81
C ALA A 200 21.95 -24.02 -24.11
N THR A 201 21.44 -25.04 -23.44
CA THR A 201 20.15 -25.02 -22.73
C THR A 201 20.39 -25.27 -21.23
N PRO A 202 20.71 -24.22 -20.46
CA PRO A 202 20.88 -24.37 -19.02
C PRO A 202 19.53 -24.76 -18.38
N THR A 203 19.52 -25.89 -17.67
CA THR A 203 18.44 -26.33 -16.79
C THR A 203 18.33 -25.46 -15.55
#